data_AF-A0A1L3JLY3-F1
#
_entry.id   AF-A0A1L3JLY3-F1
#
_cell.length_a   1.000
_cell.length_b   1.000
_cell.length_c   1.000
_cell.angle_alpha   90.00
_cell.angle_beta   90.00
_cell.angle_gamma   90.00
#
_symmetry.space_group_name_H-M   'P 1'
#
loop_
_entity.id
_entity.type
_entity.pdbx_description
1 polymer ?
#
loop_
_entity_poly.entity_id
_entity_poly.type
_entity_poly.pdbx_seq_one_letter_code
_entity_poly.pdbx_strand_id
1 'polypeptide(L)'
;MTEETLFKYLNFLKAECSRHSFDKIINEDEVNQLEIEIRKFKGLLKESKLSYYIINTVFSLNFDLNENNHNKPKFSWLKIFGGFYGKEYSEQINRKNRLEKLSNDIDNLIIDLKLNS
;
A
#
# COMPACT_ATOMS: atom_id res chain seq x y z
N MET A 1 13.11 14.69 7.18
CA MET A 1 13.45 13.26 7.40
C MET A 1 14.85 12.97 6.88
N THR A 2 15.57 11.99 7.45
CA THR A 2 16.87 11.47 6.94
C THR A 2 16.67 10.20 6.12
N GLU A 3 17.68 9.73 5.38
CA GLU A 3 17.62 8.45 4.65
C GLU A 3 17.37 7.26 5.58
N GLU A 4 18.05 7.22 6.73
CA GLU A 4 17.79 6.20 7.74
C GLU A 4 16.32 6.19 8.19
N THR A 5 15.75 7.38 8.41
CA THR A 5 14.34 7.52 8.77
C THR A 5 13.42 7.06 7.64
N LEU A 6 13.76 7.39 6.39
CA LEU A 6 13.04 6.93 5.20
C LEU A 6 13.01 5.41 5.14
N PHE A 7 14.16 4.74 5.23
CA PHE A 7 14.23 3.28 5.17
C PHE A 7 13.50 2.61 6.34
N LYS A 8 13.58 3.17 7.56
CA LYS A 8 12.78 2.69 8.70
C LYS A 8 11.29 2.77 8.40
N TYR A 9 10.85 3.89 7.84
CA TYR A 9 9.44 4.10 7.51
C TYR A 9 8.96 3.19 6.37
N LEU A 10 9.74 3.03 5.30
CA LEU A 10 9.42 2.11 4.21
C LEU A 10 9.32 0.67 4.71
N ASN A 11 10.24 0.23 5.59
CA ASN A 11 10.14 -1.10 6.19
C ASN A 11 8.92 -1.26 7.09
N PHE A 12 8.55 -0.23 7.85
CA PHE A 12 7.31 -0.22 8.62
C PHE A 12 6.08 -0.37 7.71
N LEU A 13 5.96 0.44 6.65
CA LEU A 13 4.85 0.35 5.70
C LEU A 13 4.78 -1.01 5.01
N LYS A 14 5.94 -1.56 4.59
CA LYS A 14 6.04 -2.91 4.03
C LYS A 14 5.48 -3.96 5.00
N ALA A 15 5.95 -3.94 6.25
CA ALA A 15 5.54 -4.90 7.26
C ALA A 15 4.04 -4.80 7.57
N GLU A 16 3.50 -3.59 7.70
CA GLU A 16 2.07 -3.39 7.96
C GLU A 16 1.20 -3.86 6.79
N CYS A 17 1.59 -3.54 5.55
CA CYS A 17 0.87 -4.01 4.36
C CYS A 17 0.90 -5.54 4.28
N SER A 18 2.06 -6.16 4.49
CA SER A 18 2.19 -7.62 4.49
C SER A 18 1.39 -8.27 5.62
N ARG A 19 1.45 -7.74 6.84
CA ARG A 19 0.69 -8.27 7.97
C ARG A 19 -0.81 -8.27 7.67
N HIS A 20 -1.33 -7.14 7.21
CA HIS A 20 -2.75 -7.00 6.90
C HIS A 20 -3.22 -7.85 5.72
N SER A 21 -2.36 -8.17 4.74
CA SER A 21 -2.77 -9.07 3.65
C SER A 21 -3.02 -10.51 4.13
N PHE A 22 -2.43 -10.91 5.26
CA PHE A 22 -2.66 -12.22 5.89
C PHE A 22 -3.84 -12.24 6.87
N ASP A 23 -4.38 -11.08 7.27
CA ASP A 23 -5.51 -11.01 8.20
C ASP A 23 -6.75 -11.70 7.63
N LYS A 24 -7.55 -12.34 8.48
CA LYS A 24 -8.78 -13.03 8.02
C LYS A 24 -9.78 -12.03 7.44
N ILE A 25 -9.90 -10.86 8.08
CA ILE A 25 -10.75 -9.74 7.70
C ILE A 25 -9.90 -8.48 7.85
N ILE A 26 -9.93 -7.60 6.84
CA ILE A 26 -9.29 -6.28 6.88
C ILE A 26 -10.39 -5.25 7.16
N ASN A 27 -10.32 -4.59 8.32
CA ASN A 27 -11.29 -3.56 8.69
C ASN A 27 -11.03 -2.28 7.87
N GLU A 28 -12.11 -1.59 7.51
CA GLU A 28 -12.04 -0.29 6.84
C GLU A 28 -11.36 0.76 7.72
N ASP A 29 -11.52 0.70 9.04
CA ASP A 29 -10.80 1.58 9.96
C ASP A 29 -9.28 1.40 9.89
N GLU A 30 -8.80 0.16 9.74
CA GLU A 30 -7.37 -0.14 9.61
C GLU A 30 -6.81 0.39 8.28
N VAL A 31 -7.57 0.21 7.19
CA VAL A 31 -7.23 0.78 5.89
C VAL A 31 -7.17 2.30 5.97
N ASN A 32 -8.16 2.94 6.60
CA ASN A 32 -8.21 4.39 6.79
C ASN A 32 -7.04 4.90 7.63
N GLN A 33 -6.67 4.18 8.70
CA GLN A 33 -5.50 4.52 9.52
C GLN A 33 -4.21 4.42 8.72
N LEU A 34 -4.04 3.36 7.92
CA LEU A 34 -2.88 3.20 7.05
C LEU A 34 -2.82 4.29 5.97
N GLU A 35 -3.95 4.69 5.38
CA GLU A 35 -4.02 5.81 4.44
C GLU A 35 -3.60 7.14 5.08
N ILE A 36 -4.06 7.42 6.31
CA ILE A 36 -3.66 8.61 7.06
C ILE A 36 -2.15 8.60 7.29
N GLU A 37 -1.59 7.45 7.65
CA GLU A 37 -0.16 7.32 7.93
C GLU A 37 0.70 7.48 6.67
N ILE A 38 0.24 6.95 5.52
CA ILE A 38 0.84 7.19 4.21
C ILE A 38 0.78 8.68 3.83
N ARG A 39 -0.34 9.36 4.08
CA ARG A 39 -0.47 10.80 3.79
C ARG A 39 0.52 11.63 4.61
N LYS A 40 0.65 11.34 5.91
CA LYS A 40 1.65 11.97 6.79
C LYS A 40 3.07 11.72 6.28
N PHE A 41 3.41 10.47 5.96
CA PHE A 41 4.69 10.09 5.38
C PHE A 41 5.03 10.91 4.13
N LYS A 42 4.10 11.00 3.18
CA LYS A 42 4.28 11.79 1.95
C LYS A 42 4.48 13.28 2.26
N GLY A 43 3.83 13.83 3.29
CA GLY A 43 4.07 15.18 3.78
C GLY A 43 5.51 15.37 4.27
N LEU A 44 5.95 14.51 5.19
CA LEU A 44 7.30 14.53 5.76
C LEU A 44 8.40 14.34 4.70
N LEU A 45 8.12 13.54 3.68
CA LEU A 45 9.05 13.29 2.58
C LEU A 45 9.18 14.53 1.68
N LYS A 46 8.08 15.22 1.35
CA LYS A 46 8.11 16.47 0.56
C LYS A 46 8.90 17.59 1.24
N GLU A 47 8.82 17.67 2.56
CA GLU A 47 9.52 18.68 3.36
C GLU A 47 10.96 18.27 3.71
N SER A 48 11.40 17.08 3.29
CA SER A 48 12.74 16.58 3.58
C SER A 48 13.81 17.25 2.70
N LYS A 49 15.07 17.18 3.15
CA LYS A 49 16.24 17.60 2.37
C LYS A 49 16.82 16.45 1.54
N LEU A 50 16.06 15.37 1.32
CA LEU A 50 16.51 14.24 0.53
C LEU A 50 16.67 14.64 -0.93
N SER A 51 17.47 13.86 -1.67
CA SER A 51 17.70 14.13 -3.09
C SER A 51 16.39 14.06 -3.89
N TYR A 52 16.31 14.86 -4.94
CA TYR A 52 15.17 14.85 -5.85
C TYR A 52 14.90 13.46 -6.43
N TYR A 53 15.97 12.70 -6.72
CA TYR A 53 15.87 11.32 -7.17
C TYR A 53 15.12 10.46 -6.13
N ILE A 54 15.58 10.42 -4.88
CA ILE A 54 14.94 9.62 -3.82
C ILE A 54 13.46 9.99 -3.66
N ILE A 55 13.15 11.30 -3.60
CA ILE A 55 11.78 11.77 -3.45
C ILE A 55 10.93 11.29 -4.63
N ASN A 56 11.35 11.53 -5.87
CA ASN A 56 10.59 11.12 -7.04
C ASN A 56 10.41 9.60 -7.16
N THR A 57 11.45 8.82 -6.87
CA THR A 57 11.36 7.36 -6.90
C THR A 57 10.32 6.87 -5.91
N VAL A 58 10.31 7.39 -4.67
CA VAL A 58 9.27 7.03 -3.69
C VAL A 58 7.88 7.50 -4.14
N PHE A 59 7.77 8.71 -4.71
CA PHE A 59 6.49 9.25 -5.18
C PHE A 59 5.93 8.55 -6.43
N SER A 60 6.76 7.82 -7.17
CA SER A 60 6.33 6.99 -8.30
C SER A 60 5.49 5.78 -7.88
N LEU A 61 5.59 5.39 -6.60
CA LEU A 61 4.86 4.25 -6.05
C LEU A 61 3.38 4.59 -5.86
N ASN A 62 2.50 3.66 -6.25
CA ASN A 62 1.07 3.80 -6.08
C ASN A 62 0.63 3.38 -4.67
N PHE A 63 0.56 4.36 -3.76
CA PHE A 63 0.08 4.17 -2.38
C PHE A 63 -1.45 4.19 -2.23
N ASP A 64 -2.21 4.25 -3.33
CA ASP A 64 -3.67 4.34 -3.24
C ASP A 64 -4.29 3.01 -2.80
N LEU A 65 -4.93 3.02 -1.63
CA LEU A 65 -5.61 1.88 -1.03
C LEU A 65 -7.11 1.86 -1.36
N ASN A 66 -7.62 2.83 -2.13
CA ASN A 66 -9.02 2.93 -2.50
C ASN A 66 -9.40 1.90 -3.58
N GLU A 67 -10.55 1.25 -3.39
CA GLU A 67 -11.03 0.18 -4.26
C GLU A 67 -11.55 0.68 -5.61
N ASN A 68 -12.03 1.92 -5.65
CA ASN A 68 -12.57 2.49 -6.89
C ASN A 68 -11.49 2.79 -7.94
N ASN A 69 -10.22 2.90 -7.54
CA ASN A 69 -9.12 3.33 -8.40
C ASN A 69 -8.26 2.18 -8.92
N HIS A 70 -8.50 0.94 -8.47
CA HIS A 70 -7.73 -0.23 -8.86
C HIS A 70 -8.66 -1.33 -9.40
N ASN A 71 -8.42 -1.73 -10.65
CA ASN A 71 -9.07 -2.81 -11.42
C ASN A 71 -10.25 -3.54 -10.76
N LYS A 72 -11.42 -3.45 -11.42
CA LYS A 72 -12.63 -4.23 -11.12
C LYS A 72 -12.28 -5.71 -10.94
N PRO A 73 -12.93 -6.42 -9.98
CA PRO A 73 -12.58 -7.78 -9.61
C PRO A 73 -12.48 -8.69 -10.84
N LYS A 74 -11.31 -9.34 -10.97
CA LYS A 74 -10.94 -10.23 -12.09
C LYS A 74 -11.93 -11.40 -12.28
N PHE A 75 -12.70 -11.72 -11.24
CA PHE A 75 -13.71 -12.76 -11.24
C PHE A 75 -15.11 -12.19 -10.97
N SER A 76 -15.66 -11.53 -11.99
CA SER A 76 -17.06 -11.05 -11.99
C SER A 76 -18.09 -12.16 -11.76
N TRP A 77 -17.74 -13.43 -11.98
CA TRP A 77 -18.66 -14.55 -11.84
C TRP A 77 -19.04 -14.86 -10.38
N LEU A 78 -18.18 -14.52 -9.40
CA LEU A 78 -18.51 -14.62 -7.97
C LEU A 78 -19.60 -13.62 -7.54
N LYS A 79 -19.78 -12.52 -8.27
CA LYS A 79 -20.90 -11.58 -8.04
C LYS A 79 -22.26 -12.17 -8.45
N ILE A 80 -22.28 -13.22 -9.28
CA ILE A 80 -23.51 -13.76 -9.89
C ILE A 80 -24.21 -14.77 -8.96
N PHE A 81 -23.49 -15.38 -8.01
CA PHE A 81 -24.04 -16.48 -7.17
C PHE A 81 -24.29 -16.12 -5.69
N GLY A 82 -23.87 -14.95 -5.19
CA GLY A 82 -23.77 -14.71 -3.73
C GLY A 82 -24.46 -13.48 -3.12
N GLY A 83 -25.13 -12.62 -3.90
CA GLY A 83 -25.73 -11.38 -3.36
C GLY A 83 -24.72 -10.51 -2.60
N PHE A 84 -25.14 -9.88 -1.49
CA PHE A 84 -24.29 -9.02 -0.65
C PHE A 84 -23.04 -9.74 -0.10
N TYR A 85 -23.15 -11.03 0.24
CA TYR A 85 -22.03 -11.83 0.75
C TYR A 85 -20.92 -12.04 -0.29
N GLY A 86 -21.29 -12.24 -1.56
CA GLY A 86 -20.31 -12.36 -2.66
C GLY A 86 -19.55 -11.06 -2.91
N LYS A 87 -20.22 -9.91 -2.71
CA LYS A 87 -19.60 -8.59 -2.80
C LYS A 87 -18.56 -8.40 -1.70
N GLU A 88 -18.93 -8.57 -0.43
CA GLU A 88 -18.02 -8.43 0.71
C GLU A 88 -16.80 -9.35 0.60
N TYR A 89 -16.99 -10.61 0.22
CA TYR A 89 -15.89 -11.55 0.02
C TYR A 89 -14.91 -11.08 -1.07
N SER A 90 -15.44 -10.60 -2.20
CA SER A 90 -14.62 -10.07 -3.29
C SER A 90 -13.84 -8.82 -2.89
N GLU A 91 -14.45 -7.93 -2.10
CA GLU A 91 -13.80 -6.74 -1.56
C GLU A 91 -12.65 -7.11 -0.61
N GLN A 92 -12.84 -8.10 0.25
CA GLN A 92 -11.78 -8.61 1.13
C GLN A 92 -10.60 -9.19 0.34
N ILE A 93 -10.86 -9.99 -0.71
CA ILE A 93 -9.79 -10.48 -1.59
C ILE A 93 -9.05 -9.32 -2.27
N ASN A 94 -9.79 -8.34 -2.80
CA ASN A 94 -9.18 -7.18 -3.45
C ASN A 94 -8.32 -6.36 -2.49
N ARG A 95 -8.77 -6.16 -1.24
CA ARG A 95 -7.99 -5.50 -0.19
C ARG A 95 -6.68 -6.26 0.07
N LYS A 96 -6.74 -7.58 0.28
CA LYS A 96 -5.54 -8.41 0.50
C LYS A 96 -4.54 -8.31 -0.63
N ASN A 97 -4.99 -8.51 -1.88
CA ASN A 97 -4.13 -8.45 -3.05
C ASN A 97 -3.46 -7.09 -3.22
N ARG A 98 -4.16 -5.99 -2.88
CA ARG A 98 -3.60 -4.63 -2.98
C ARG A 98 -2.53 -4.37 -1.93
N LEU A 99 -2.77 -4.79 -0.69
CA LEU A 99 -1.78 -4.65 0.38
C LEU A 99 -0.55 -5.52 0.11
N GLU A 100 -0.75 -6.75 -0.38
CA GLU A 100 0.36 -7.62 -0.79
C GLU A 100 1.17 -7.00 -1.93
N LYS A 101 0.48 -6.48 -2.97
CA LYS A 101 1.15 -5.77 -4.07
C LYS A 101 1.92 -4.55 -3.57
N LEU A 102 1.31 -3.73 -2.72
CA LEU A 102 1.97 -2.55 -2.15
C LEU A 102 3.20 -2.92 -1.32
N SER A 103 3.13 -3.99 -0.52
CA SER A 103 4.28 -4.52 0.22
C SER A 103 5.43 -4.88 -0.73
N ASN A 104 5.14 -5.61 -1.81
CA ASN A 104 6.15 -6.00 -2.80
C ASN A 104 6.72 -4.80 -3.56
N ASP A 105 5.89 -3.84 -3.93
CA ASP A 105 6.32 -2.60 -4.59
C ASP A 105 7.26 -1.80 -3.66
N ILE A 106 6.96 -1.74 -2.36
CA ILE A 106 7.82 -1.08 -1.37
C ILE A 106 9.15 -1.83 -1.21
N ASP A 107 9.15 -3.16 -1.22
CA ASP A 107 10.39 -3.94 -1.13
C ASP A 107 11.31 -3.68 -2.32
N ASN A 108 10.75 -3.69 -3.54
CA ASN A 108 11.47 -3.35 -4.77
C ASN A 108 12.02 -1.91 -4.73
N LEU A 109 11.23 -0.96 -4.23
CA LEU A 109 11.65 0.42 -4.03
C LEU A 109 12.83 0.51 -3.05
N ILE A 110 12.80 -0.21 -1.93
CA ILE A 110 13.90 -0.24 -0.97
C ILE A 110 15.19 -0.75 -1.62
N ILE A 111 15.09 -1.79 -2.46
CA ILE A 111 16.23 -2.34 -3.21
C ILE A 111 16.77 -1.30 -4.20
N ASP A 112 15.90 -0.69 -5.00
CA ASP A 112 16.27 0.31 -6.00
C ASP A 112 16.97 1.51 -5.35
N LEU A 113 16.41 2.03 -4.25
CA LEU A 113 17.02 3.12 -3.50
C LEU A 113 18.40 2.74 -2.98
N LYS A 114 18.60 1.54 -2.43
CA LYS A 114 19.92 1.09 -1.93
C LYS A 114 20.98 0.94 -3.01
N LEU A 115 20.57 0.64 -4.26
CA LEU A 115 21.49 0.47 -5.38
C LEU A 115 21.89 1.81 -6.01
N ASN A 116 21.04 2.84 -5.86
CA ASN A 116 21.18 4.12 -6.53
C ASN A 116 21.33 5.33 -5.58
N SER A 117 21.35 5.11 -4.25
CA SER A 117 21.62 6.12 -3.21
C SER A 117 23.11 6.27 -2.92
#